data_AF-A0A7K3YCD7-F1
#
_entry.id   AF-A0A7K3YCD7-F1
#
_cell.length_a   1.000
_cell.length_b   1.000
_cell.length_c   1.000
_cell.angle_alpha   90.00
_cell.angle_beta   90.00
_cell.angle_gamma   90.00
#
_symmetry.space_group_name_H-M   'P 1'
#
loop_
_entity.id
_entity.type
_entity.pdbx_description
1 polymer ?
#
loop_
_entity_poly.entity_id
_entity_poly.type
_entity_poly.pdbx_seq_one_letter_code
_entity_poly.pdbx_strand_id
1 'polypeptide(L)'
;MTKSLTIDAKGMHYTPLNRQIREALENGIAEVIVNGVLGQRFIGSGLQGDATIHIYGVPGGDLAMFMSGPTIIVHGNADHAPGNTMD
;
A
#
# COMPACT_ATOMS: atom_id res chain seq x y z
N MET A 1 -9.11 -18.91 7.43
CA MET A 1 -9.26 -17.96 6.31
C MET A 1 -8.52 -16.71 6.69
N THR A 2 -7.53 -16.30 5.90
CA THR A 2 -6.78 -15.06 6.16
C THR A 2 -7.74 -13.87 6.01
N LYS A 3 -7.76 -12.96 6.99
CA LYS A 3 -8.66 -11.81 6.97
C LYS A 3 -8.09 -10.78 5.99
N SER A 4 -8.86 -10.45 4.94
CA SER A 4 -8.46 -9.48 3.93
C SER A 4 -9.42 -8.28 3.85
N LEU A 5 -8.89 -7.11 3.45
CA LEU A 5 -9.66 -5.88 3.20
C LEU A 5 -9.48 -5.45 1.74
N THR A 6 -10.56 -5.06 1.07
CA THR A 6 -10.50 -4.44 -0.27
C THR A 6 -10.87 -2.96 -0.21
N ILE A 7 -10.07 -2.12 -0.88
CA ILE A 7 -10.24 -0.65 -0.96
C ILE A 7 -10.31 -0.26 -2.44
N ASP A 8 -11.27 0.59 -2.82
CA ASP A 8 -11.29 1.27 -4.12
C ASP A 8 -10.67 2.67 -4.00
N ALA A 9 -9.49 2.86 -4.58
CA ALA A 9 -8.73 4.10 -4.54
C ALA A 9 -9.15 5.12 -5.61
N LYS A 10 -10.10 4.80 -6.49
CA LYS A 10 -10.48 5.66 -7.60
C LYS A 10 -10.98 7.02 -7.10
N GLY A 11 -10.29 8.09 -7.52
CA GLY A 11 -10.62 9.46 -7.10
C GLY A 11 -10.24 9.81 -5.66
N MET A 12 -9.60 8.89 -4.92
CA MET A 12 -9.12 9.17 -3.56
C MET A 12 -7.81 9.97 -3.59
N HIS A 13 -7.69 10.91 -2.65
CA HIS A 13 -6.39 11.46 -2.29
C HIS A 13 -5.54 10.38 -1.58
N TYR A 14 -4.21 10.50 -1.64
CA TYR A 14 -3.32 9.47 -1.05
C TYR A 14 -3.40 9.41 0.48
N THR A 15 -3.64 10.54 1.15
CA THR A 15 -3.71 10.62 2.62
C THR A 15 -4.78 9.69 3.23
N PRO A 16 -6.07 9.75 2.82
CA PRO A 16 -7.08 8.84 3.35
C PRO A 16 -6.82 7.37 2.96
N LEU A 17 -6.26 7.10 1.78
CA LEU A 17 -5.89 5.74 1.36
C LEU A 17 -4.83 5.15 2.30
N ASN A 18 -3.72 5.87 2.51
CA ASN A 18 -2.63 5.39 3.36
C ASN A 18 -3.06 5.19 4.80
N ARG A 19 -3.94 6.06 5.33
CA ARG A 19 -4.52 5.90 6.66
C ARG A 19 -5.35 4.62 6.75
N GLN A 20 -6.23 4.35 5.79
CA GLN A 20 -7.05 3.13 5.81
C GLN A 20 -6.20 1.85 5.75
N ILE A 21 -5.14 1.84 4.93
CA ILE A 21 -4.21 0.70 4.87
C ILE A 21 -3.55 0.47 6.23
N ARG A 22 -3.03 1.54 6.85
CA ARG A 22 -2.39 1.46 8.17
C ARG A 22 -3.35 0.95 9.25
N GLU A 23 -4.54 1.54 9.33
CA GLU A 23 -5.58 1.12 10.28
C GLU A 23 -5.98 -0.35 10.06
N ALA A 24 -6.06 -0.82 8.81
CA ALA A 24 -6.35 -2.23 8.53
C ALA A 24 -5.29 -3.16 9.14
N LEU A 25 -4.01 -2.86 8.90
CA LEU A 25 -2.89 -3.66 9.41
C LEU A 25 -2.82 -3.61 10.95
N GLU A 26 -3.00 -2.45 11.56
CA GLU A 26 -3.07 -2.28 13.02
C GLU A 26 -4.22 -3.09 13.65
N ASN A 27 -5.31 -3.31 12.89
CA ASN A 27 -6.44 -4.17 13.29
C ASN A 27 -6.24 -5.66 12.94
N GLY A 28 -5.02 -6.08 12.62
CA GLY A 28 -4.67 -7.47 12.35
C GLY A 28 -5.12 -8.00 10.98
N ILE A 29 -5.39 -7.12 10.02
CA ILE A 29 -5.59 -7.52 8.63
C ILE A 29 -4.22 -7.88 8.04
N ALA A 30 -4.06 -9.14 7.62
CA ALA A 30 -2.81 -9.62 7.05
C ALA A 30 -2.72 -9.39 5.53
N GLU A 31 -3.84 -9.06 4.87
CA GLU A 31 -3.88 -8.84 3.42
C GLU A 31 -4.77 -7.65 3.05
N VAL A 32 -4.25 -6.70 2.27
CA VAL A 32 -5.00 -5.56 1.75
C VAL A 32 -4.95 -5.54 0.23
N ILE A 33 -6.10 -5.39 -0.41
CA ILE A 33 -6.23 -5.27 -1.87
C ILE A 33 -6.68 -3.86 -2.19
N VAL A 34 -5.90 -3.13 -2.99
CA VAL A 34 -6.20 -1.76 -3.39
C VAL A 34 -6.42 -1.71 -4.90
N ASN A 35 -7.63 -1.38 -5.31
CA ASN A 35 -8.02 -1.27 -6.72
C ASN A 35 -8.05 0.19 -7.18
N GLY A 36 -7.89 0.42 -8.48
CA GLY A 36 -8.09 1.74 -9.08
C GLY A 36 -7.00 2.75 -8.72
N VAL A 37 -5.78 2.29 -8.41
CA VAL A 37 -4.67 3.16 -8.03
C VAL A 37 -4.15 3.90 -9.28
N LEU A 38 -4.11 5.23 -9.20
CA LEU A 38 -3.70 6.12 -10.28
C LEU A 38 -2.95 7.32 -9.69
N GLY A 39 -1.71 7.08 -9.24
CA GLY A 39 -0.78 8.11 -8.78
C GLY A 39 -0.87 8.45 -7.28
N GLN A 40 -1.64 7.71 -6.48
CA GLN A 40 -1.60 7.90 -5.02
C GLN A 40 -0.21 7.56 -4.48
N ARG A 41 0.39 8.53 -3.79
CA ARG A 41 1.78 8.49 -3.29
C ARG A 41 1.89 7.82 -1.92
N PHE A 42 3.11 7.41 -1.55
CA PHE A 42 3.45 6.97 -0.20
C PHE A 42 2.68 5.73 0.29
N ILE A 43 2.11 4.95 -0.63
CA ILE A 43 1.46 3.69 -0.26
C ILE A 43 2.52 2.80 0.37
N GLY A 44 2.25 2.29 1.57
CA GLY A 44 3.21 1.45 2.29
C GLY A 44 4.26 2.19 3.10
N SER A 45 4.31 3.54 3.06
CA SER A 45 5.39 4.26 3.73
C SER A 45 5.37 4.08 5.25
N GLY A 46 6.52 3.72 5.82
CA GLY A 46 6.69 3.48 7.26
C GLY A 46 5.78 2.39 7.81
N LEU A 47 5.32 1.45 6.98
CA LEU A 47 4.62 0.26 7.47
C LEU A 47 5.63 -0.78 7.98
N GLN A 48 5.24 -1.47 9.04
CA GLN A 48 6.02 -2.53 9.68
C GLN A 48 5.15 -3.77 9.89
N GLY A 49 5.78 -4.94 9.99
CA GLY A 49 5.09 -6.22 10.24
C GLY A 49 5.21 -7.20 9.05
N ASP A 50 4.24 -8.09 8.90
CA ASP A 50 4.28 -9.23 7.96
C ASP A 50 3.09 -9.28 6.98
N ALA A 51 2.38 -8.16 6.82
CA ALA A 51 1.22 -8.09 5.95
C ALA A 51 1.59 -8.04 4.45
N THR A 52 0.65 -8.44 3.60
CA THR A 52 0.75 -8.31 2.14
C THR A 52 -0.23 -7.28 1.60
N ILE A 53 0.23 -6.38 0.73
CA ILE A 53 -0.59 -5.37 0.07
C ILE A 53 -0.53 -5.61 -1.45
N HIS A 54 -1.68 -5.88 -2.05
CA HIS A 54 -1.86 -5.96 -3.49
C HIS A 54 -2.33 -4.61 -4.03
N ILE A 55 -1.63 -4.09 -5.04
CA ILE A 55 -1.98 -2.83 -5.71
C ILE A 55 -2.33 -3.12 -7.16
N TYR A 56 -3.56 -2.82 -7.57
CA TYR A 56 -4.01 -2.89 -8.96
C TYR A 56 -4.09 -1.48 -9.54
N GLY A 57 -3.10 -1.14 -10.38
CA GLY A 57 -2.92 0.18 -10.95
C GLY A 57 -1.46 0.65 -10.90
N VAL A 58 -1.26 1.97 -10.88
CA VAL A 58 0.07 2.61 -10.82
C VAL A 58 0.15 3.50 -9.58
N PRO A 59 0.83 3.07 -8.50
CA PRO A 59 1.11 3.94 -7.36
C PRO A 59 2.02 5.11 -7.77
N GLY A 60 1.83 6.25 -7.10
CA GLY A 60 2.67 7.43 -7.27
C GLY A 60 3.99 7.33 -6.50
N GLY A 61 4.79 8.40 -6.58
CA GLY A 61 6.14 8.44 -6.03
C GLY A 61 6.27 8.03 -4.55
N ASP A 62 7.44 7.50 -4.22
CA ASP A 62 7.85 7.05 -2.89
C ASP A 62 7.02 5.88 -2.32
N LEU A 63 6.61 4.95 -3.18
CA LEU A 63 6.02 3.66 -2.79
C LEU A 63 6.93 2.96 -1.78
N ALA A 64 6.37 2.44 -0.68
CA ALA A 64 7.09 1.69 0.36
C ALA A 64 8.27 2.41 1.03
N MET A 65 8.30 3.75 1.00
CA MET A 65 9.38 4.52 1.64
C MET A 65 9.46 4.23 3.16
N PHE A 66 10.64 3.88 3.68
CA PHE A 66 10.84 3.46 5.09
C PHE A 66 10.03 2.23 5.53
N MET A 67 9.54 1.41 4.60
CA MET A 67 8.85 0.16 4.95
C MET A 67 9.85 -0.87 5.50
N SER A 68 9.44 -1.68 6.47
CA SER A 68 10.27 -2.74 7.05
C SER A 68 9.44 -3.98 7.37
N GLY A 69 9.55 -5.02 6.55
CA GLY A 69 8.87 -6.31 6.74
C GLY A 69 7.70 -6.63 5.79
N PRO A 70 6.66 -5.76 5.62
CA PRO A 70 5.54 -6.07 4.76
C PRO A 70 5.92 -6.33 3.30
N THR A 71 5.05 -7.01 2.57
CA THR A 71 5.22 -7.26 1.13
C THR A 71 4.23 -6.41 0.34
N ILE A 72 4.70 -5.70 -0.70
CA ILE A 72 3.83 -5.01 -1.65
C ILE A 72 3.98 -5.63 -3.03
N ILE A 73 2.85 -6.05 -3.62
CA ILE A 73 2.77 -6.62 -4.96
C ILE A 73 1.99 -5.65 -5.84
N VAL A 74 2.69 -5.02 -6.79
CA VAL A 74 2.09 -4.11 -7.75
C VAL A 74 1.75 -4.87 -9.04
N HIS A 75 0.47 -4.98 -9.34
CA HIS A 75 -0.07 -5.54 -10.58
C HIS A 75 -0.17 -4.43 -11.63
N GLY A 76 0.98 -3.92 -12.06
CA GLY A 76 1.09 -2.78 -12.95
C GLY A 76 2.53 -2.29 -13.05
N ASN A 77 2.72 -0.98 -12.91
CA ASN A 77 4.04 -0.35 -12.84
C ASN A 77 4.08 0.59 -11.62
N ALA A 78 5.24 1.04 -11.19
CA ALA A 78 5.40 2.07 -10.18
C ALA A 78 6.01 3.34 -10.81
N ASP A 79 5.65 4.50 -10.26
CA ASP A 79 6.33 5.77 -10.55
C ASP A 79 7.73 5.80 -9.89
N HIS A 80 8.33 6.97 -9.69
CA HIS A 80 9.67 7.14 -9.17
C HIS A 80 9.85 6.75 -7.70
N ALA A 81 11.07 6.31 -7.38
CA ALA A 81 11.56 6.01 -6.03
C ALA A 81 10.78 4.93 -5.22
N PRO A 82 10.37 3.80 -5.81
CA PRO A 82 9.85 2.69 -5.01
C PRO A 82 10.93 2.15 -4.07
N GLY A 83 10.56 1.82 -2.83
CA GLY A 83 11.44 1.26 -1.81
C GLY A 83 12.49 2.25 -1.28
N ASN A 84 12.24 3.56 -1.34
CA ASN A 84 13.16 4.58 -0.83
C ASN A 84 13.44 4.35 0.67
N THR A 85 14.67 3.94 1.00
CA THR A 85 15.08 3.58 2.37
C THR A 85 14.23 2.46 2.99
N MET A 86 13.84 1.47 2.19
CA MET A 86 13.18 0.25 2.67
C MET A 86 14.19 -0.75 3.25
N ASP A 87 13.82 -1.42 4.33
CA ASP A 87 14.60 -2.48 5.00
C ASP A 87 14.09 -3.89 4.64
#